data_AF-A0A1S1NHJ3-F1
#
_entry.id   AF-A0A1S1NHJ3-F1
#
_cell.length_a   1.000
_cell.length_b   1.000
_cell.length_c   1.000
_cell.angle_alpha   90.00
_cell.angle_beta   90.00
_cell.angle_gamma   90.00
#
_symmetry.space_group_name_H-M   'P 1'
#
loop_
_entity.id
_entity.type
_entity.pdbx_description
1 polymer ?
#
loop_
_entity_poly.entity_id
_entity_poly.type
_entity_poly.pdbx_seq_one_letter_code
_entity_poly.pdbx_strand_id
1 'polypeptide(L)'
;MRRYSDAQLVEAIQASHSWRGVLRALGLSATSAAAMRSVRVHADRLGLDYSHFTGQRRWTDQQLEAAIAAATSWTQVAEMLGLSGGSSTTTIRGHAVRLGLYTAHLTQPRKPQPPVELMRPQQVNLARAGSLMAAAWFELCGYSVSWPLEPCRYDLLVWMGTTAERIQVKTTTVKQRTSWTVWISTAGKERKTYDPDEIDQFFVIDGDFDCYLIPVSAVGGLTAIQLSAYQDYRLPRDGCRWPSSSAGSVNSPSR
;
A
#
# COMPACT_ATOMS: atom_id res chain seq x y z
N MET A 1 -19.46 -7.49 51.33
CA MET A 1 -20.82 -8.09 51.34
C MET A 1 -21.33 -8.14 49.90
N ARG A 2 -21.68 -9.32 49.36
CA ARG A 2 -22.26 -9.41 48.00
C ARG A 2 -23.63 -8.72 48.01
N ARG A 3 -23.86 -7.85 47.01
CA ARG A 3 -25.07 -7.00 46.91
C ARG A 3 -26.20 -7.65 46.09
N TYR A 4 -25.99 -8.86 45.60
CA TYR A 4 -26.94 -9.57 44.74
C TYR A 4 -27.02 -11.04 45.15
N SER A 5 -28.18 -11.66 44.91
CA SER A 5 -28.45 -13.08 45.16
C SER A 5 -28.07 -13.96 43.95
N ASP A 6 -27.99 -15.27 44.19
CA ASP A 6 -27.72 -16.25 43.12
C ASP A 6 -28.79 -16.19 42.02
N ALA A 7 -30.07 -15.99 42.39
CA ALA A 7 -31.17 -15.83 41.44
C ALA A 7 -30.99 -14.58 40.55
N GLN A 8 -30.58 -13.46 41.15
CA GLN A 8 -30.30 -12.22 40.40
C GLN A 8 -29.12 -12.38 39.44
N LEU A 9 -28.11 -13.18 39.81
CA LEU A 9 -26.98 -13.48 38.93
C LEU A 9 -27.41 -14.34 37.72
N VAL A 10 -28.26 -15.34 37.93
CA VAL A 10 -28.80 -16.17 36.84
C VAL A 10 -29.60 -15.31 35.86
N GLU A 11 -30.53 -14.50 36.36
CA GLU A 11 -31.34 -13.59 35.55
C GLU A 11 -30.48 -12.60 34.77
N ALA A 12 -29.49 -11.99 35.43
CA ALA A 12 -28.57 -11.05 34.80
C ALA A 12 -27.72 -11.69 33.68
N ILE A 13 -27.33 -12.96 33.82
CA ILE A 13 -26.60 -13.70 32.79
C ILE A 13 -27.50 -14.01 31.59
N GLN A 14 -28.73 -14.45 31.82
CA GLN A 14 -29.69 -14.71 30.75
C GLN A 14 -30.04 -13.44 29.96
N ALA A 15 -30.18 -12.30 30.64
CA ALA A 15 -30.53 -11.02 30.03
C ALA A 15 -29.36 -10.27 29.35
N SER A 16 -28.12 -10.79 29.43
CA SER A 16 -26.92 -10.10 28.96
C SER A 16 -26.18 -10.87 27.88
N HIS A 17 -25.38 -10.15 27.07
CA HIS A 17 -24.44 -10.72 26.08
C HIS A 17 -22.97 -10.40 26.40
N SER A 18 -22.68 -9.85 27.58
CA SER A 18 -21.32 -9.56 28.05
C SER A 18 -21.26 -9.39 29.58
N TRP A 19 -20.08 -9.60 30.18
CA TRP A 19 -19.86 -9.38 31.62
C TRP A 19 -20.08 -7.93 32.06
N ARG A 20 -19.84 -6.96 31.17
CA ARG A 20 -20.18 -5.56 31.41
C ARG A 20 -21.70 -5.37 31.50
N GLY A 21 -22.47 -6.09 30.67
CA GLY A 21 -23.94 -6.14 30.75
C GLY A 21 -24.40 -6.71 32.09
N VAL A 22 -23.84 -7.85 32.50
CA VAL A 22 -24.16 -8.48 33.80
C VAL A 22 -23.90 -7.54 34.96
N LEU A 23 -22.75 -6.84 34.98
CA LEU A 23 -22.45 -5.87 36.02
C LEU A 23 -23.50 -4.75 36.07
N ARG A 24 -23.94 -4.21 34.92
CA ARG A 24 -25.01 -3.19 34.89
C ARG A 24 -26.33 -3.73 35.43
N ALA A 25 -26.72 -4.94 35.02
CA ALA A 25 -27.96 -5.58 35.47
C ALA A 25 -27.96 -5.85 36.99
N LEU A 26 -26.79 -6.13 37.57
CA LEU A 26 -26.62 -6.31 39.02
C LEU A 26 -26.41 -4.99 39.78
N GLY A 27 -26.52 -3.83 39.13
CA GLY A 27 -26.28 -2.52 39.76
C GLY A 27 -24.83 -2.28 40.16
N LEU A 28 -23.88 -2.98 39.54
CA LEU A 28 -22.45 -2.88 39.78
C LEU A 28 -21.75 -2.03 38.70
N SER A 29 -20.60 -1.46 39.05
CA SER A 29 -19.79 -0.70 38.10
C SER A 29 -19.23 -1.61 36.99
N ALA A 30 -19.66 -1.37 35.76
CA ALA A 30 -19.26 -2.13 34.57
C ALA A 30 -17.78 -1.93 34.15
N THR A 31 -17.07 -0.98 34.77
CA THR A 31 -15.64 -0.73 34.53
C THR A 31 -14.73 -1.38 35.56
N SER A 32 -15.27 -1.94 36.65
CA SER A 32 -14.46 -2.57 37.69
C SER A 32 -14.02 -3.99 37.31
N ALA A 33 -12.72 -4.14 37.03
CA ALA A 33 -12.11 -5.44 36.73
C ALA A 33 -12.20 -6.43 37.91
N ALA A 34 -12.19 -5.93 39.15
CA ALA A 34 -12.33 -6.75 40.35
C ALA A 34 -13.77 -7.27 40.53
N ALA A 35 -14.78 -6.41 40.29
CA ALA A 35 -16.18 -6.83 40.31
C ALA A 35 -16.47 -7.86 39.21
N MET A 36 -15.93 -7.63 38.00
CA MET A 36 -16.07 -8.56 36.88
C MET A 36 -15.49 -9.95 37.19
N ARG A 37 -14.29 -10.01 37.78
CA ARG A 37 -13.69 -11.27 38.25
C ARG A 37 -14.55 -11.94 39.34
N SER A 38 -15.02 -11.18 40.33
CA SER A 38 -15.81 -11.74 41.43
C SER A 38 -17.14 -12.34 40.96
N VAL A 39 -17.82 -11.67 40.02
CA VAL A 39 -19.06 -12.15 39.39
C VAL A 39 -18.80 -13.39 38.55
N ARG A 40 -17.73 -13.41 37.76
CA ARG A 40 -17.35 -14.58 36.93
C ARG A 40 -17.04 -15.82 37.77
N VAL A 41 -16.17 -15.67 38.78
CA VAL A 41 -15.84 -16.75 39.73
C VAL A 41 -17.11 -17.28 40.42
N HIS A 42 -18.08 -16.41 40.69
CA HIS A 42 -19.35 -16.84 41.27
C HIS A 42 -20.21 -17.66 40.30
N ALA A 43 -20.30 -17.22 39.05
CA ALA A 43 -21.02 -17.92 37.99
C ALA A 43 -20.40 -19.29 37.71
N ASP A 44 -19.07 -19.37 37.67
CA ASP A 44 -18.32 -20.62 37.50
C ASP A 44 -18.60 -21.59 38.65
N ARG A 45 -18.61 -21.10 39.90
CA ARG A 45 -18.94 -21.91 41.08
C ARG A 45 -20.36 -22.47 41.06
N LEU A 46 -21.30 -21.74 40.44
CA LEU A 46 -22.69 -22.16 40.28
C LEU A 46 -22.93 -22.99 39.01
N GLY A 47 -21.89 -23.20 38.18
CA GLY A 47 -22.01 -23.96 36.93
C GLY A 47 -22.90 -23.30 35.89
N LEU A 48 -23.01 -21.97 35.90
CA LEU A 48 -23.90 -21.24 34.98
C LEU A 48 -23.31 -21.19 33.57
N ASP A 49 -24.15 -21.48 32.56
CA ASP A 49 -23.77 -21.29 31.17
C ASP A 49 -23.89 -19.81 30.76
N TYR A 50 -22.82 -19.30 30.17
CA TYR A 50 -22.72 -17.95 29.61
C TYR A 50 -22.01 -17.96 28.24
N SER A 51 -22.07 -19.09 27.54
CA SER A 51 -21.45 -19.31 26.21
C SER A 51 -21.95 -18.36 25.12
N HIS A 52 -23.15 -17.78 25.28
CA HIS A 52 -23.74 -16.78 24.39
C HIS A 52 -23.11 -15.37 24.51
N PHE A 53 -22.21 -15.15 25.46
CA PHE A 53 -21.53 -13.85 25.60
C PHE A 53 -20.53 -13.63 24.45
N THR A 54 -20.53 -12.41 23.93
CA THR A 54 -19.64 -11.99 22.84
C THR A 54 -18.36 -11.36 23.39
N GLY A 55 -17.29 -11.34 22.58
CA GLY A 55 -16.01 -10.72 22.97
C GLY A 55 -15.23 -11.48 24.04
N GLN A 56 -15.60 -12.73 24.35
CA GLN A 56 -14.83 -13.58 25.24
C GLN A 56 -13.70 -14.30 24.49
N ARG A 57 -12.55 -14.38 25.15
CA ARG A 57 -11.47 -15.29 24.76
C ARG A 57 -11.99 -16.72 24.86
N ARG A 58 -12.06 -17.42 23.72
CA ARG A 58 -12.63 -18.79 23.61
C ARG A 58 -11.66 -19.91 23.97
N TRP A 59 -10.45 -19.58 24.38
CA TRP A 59 -9.38 -20.53 24.68
C TRP A 59 -8.77 -20.28 26.06
N THR A 60 -8.26 -21.33 26.71
CA THR A 60 -7.55 -21.26 28.00
C THR A 60 -6.06 -20.97 27.82
N ASP A 61 -5.36 -20.63 28.91
CA ASP A 61 -3.91 -20.43 28.86
C ASP A 61 -3.20 -21.74 28.48
N GLN A 62 -3.68 -22.89 28.97
CA GLN A 62 -3.20 -24.23 28.61
C GLN A 62 -3.45 -24.58 27.14
N GLN A 63 -4.62 -24.21 26.59
CA GLN A 63 -4.90 -24.43 25.17
C GLN A 63 -3.98 -23.58 24.28
N LEU A 64 -3.69 -22.34 24.68
CA LEU A 64 -2.72 -21.50 23.98
C LEU A 64 -1.31 -22.11 24.02
N GLU A 65 -0.86 -22.56 25.19
CA GLU A 65 0.45 -23.19 25.36
C GLU A 65 0.59 -24.45 24.49
N ALA A 66 -0.42 -25.33 24.53
CA ALA A 66 -0.46 -26.52 23.69
C ALA A 66 -0.46 -26.20 22.19
N ALA A 67 -1.25 -25.20 21.78
CA ALA A 67 -1.29 -24.75 20.39
C ALA A 67 0.04 -24.15 19.93
N ILE A 68 0.72 -23.36 20.77
CA ILE A 68 2.05 -22.80 20.47
C ILE A 68 3.10 -23.90 20.35
N ALA A 69 3.08 -24.89 21.23
CA ALA A 69 4.03 -26.00 21.20
C ALA A 69 3.89 -26.88 19.95
N ALA A 70 2.65 -27.09 19.49
CA ALA A 70 2.35 -27.96 18.35
C ALA A 70 2.43 -27.25 16.98
N ALA A 71 2.27 -25.93 16.94
CA ALA A 71 2.22 -25.16 15.71
C ALA A 71 3.61 -24.74 15.20
N THR A 72 3.68 -24.46 13.90
CA THR A 72 4.86 -23.92 13.20
C THR A 72 4.65 -22.47 12.73
N SER A 73 3.44 -21.93 12.88
CA SER A 73 3.11 -20.56 12.53
C SER A 73 1.96 -20.00 13.37
N TRP A 74 1.87 -18.67 13.46
CA TRP A 74 0.77 -17.99 14.15
C TRP A 74 -0.62 -18.24 13.54
N THR A 75 -0.67 -18.53 12.23
CA THR A 75 -1.93 -18.91 11.56
C THR A 75 -2.42 -20.26 12.06
N GLN A 76 -1.52 -21.24 12.14
CA GLN A 76 -1.82 -22.57 12.68
C GLN A 76 -2.21 -22.51 14.15
N VAL A 77 -1.56 -21.66 14.96
CA VAL A 77 -1.99 -21.41 16.35
C VAL A 77 -3.44 -20.90 16.39
N ALA A 78 -3.80 -19.93 15.53
CA ALA A 78 -5.16 -19.40 15.50
C ALA A 78 -6.20 -20.46 15.09
N GLU A 79 -5.88 -21.30 14.10
CA GLU A 79 -6.72 -22.42 13.66
C GLU A 79 -6.95 -23.45 14.79
N MET A 80 -5.88 -23.84 15.48
CA MET A 80 -5.96 -24.78 16.63
C MET A 80 -6.78 -24.23 17.79
N LEU A 81 -6.85 -22.89 17.94
CA LEU A 81 -7.69 -22.21 18.93
C LEU A 81 -9.11 -21.94 18.44
N GLY A 82 -9.50 -22.46 17.26
CA GLY A 82 -10.83 -22.28 16.67
C GLY A 82 -11.12 -20.84 16.24
N LEU A 83 -10.09 -20.05 15.95
CA LEU A 83 -10.22 -18.67 15.51
C LEU A 83 -10.05 -18.57 13.99
N SER A 84 -11.05 -18.02 13.32
CA SER A 84 -11.01 -17.71 11.89
C SER A 84 -10.86 -16.21 11.67
N GLY A 85 -10.08 -15.83 10.65
CA GLY A 85 -9.79 -14.43 10.32
C GLY A 85 -8.56 -13.85 11.03
N GLY A 86 -7.71 -13.14 10.27
CA GLY A 86 -6.38 -12.67 10.72
C GLY A 86 -6.37 -11.70 11.90
N SER A 87 -7.52 -11.13 12.28
CA SER A 87 -7.66 -10.16 13.38
C SER A 87 -7.33 -10.73 14.77
N SER A 88 -7.31 -12.05 14.95
CA SER A 88 -7.06 -12.68 16.25
C SER A 88 -5.57 -12.81 16.59
N THR A 89 -4.68 -12.67 15.61
CA THR A 89 -3.24 -12.95 15.77
C THR A 89 -2.53 -11.99 16.73
N THR A 90 -2.89 -10.70 16.74
CA THR A 90 -2.36 -9.70 17.68
C THR A 90 -2.68 -10.05 19.13
N THR A 91 -3.92 -10.47 19.40
CA THR A 91 -4.37 -10.85 20.74
C THR A 91 -3.67 -12.12 21.23
N ILE A 92 -3.54 -13.14 20.37
CA ILE A 92 -2.81 -14.37 20.70
C ILE A 92 -1.34 -14.06 21.00
N ARG A 93 -0.67 -13.26 20.16
CA ARG A 93 0.73 -12.85 20.35
C ARG A 93 0.95 -12.09 21.66
N GLY A 94 0.13 -11.07 21.92
CA GLY A 94 0.22 -10.30 23.17
C GLY A 94 0.02 -11.18 24.41
N HIS A 95 -0.87 -12.17 24.30
CA HIS A 95 -1.12 -13.09 25.40
C HIS A 95 0.01 -14.09 25.63
N ALA A 96 0.62 -14.61 24.56
CA ALA A 96 1.80 -15.47 24.65
C ALA A 96 2.99 -14.75 25.30
N VAL A 97 3.23 -13.49 24.93
CA VAL A 97 4.24 -12.62 25.55
C VAL A 97 3.94 -12.41 27.04
N ARG A 98 2.68 -12.12 27.39
CA ARG A 98 2.25 -11.95 28.78
C ARG A 98 2.47 -13.19 29.65
N LEU A 99 2.38 -14.38 29.05
CA LEU A 99 2.63 -15.67 29.71
C LEU A 99 4.11 -16.09 29.66
N GLY A 100 4.98 -15.35 28.97
CA GLY A 100 6.39 -15.71 28.81
C GLY A 100 6.61 -16.98 27.98
N LEU A 101 5.68 -17.32 27.08
CA LEU A 101 5.79 -18.51 26.25
C LEU A 101 6.86 -18.35 25.17
N TYR A 102 7.60 -19.42 24.89
CA TYR A 102 8.57 -19.44 23.80
C TYR A 102 7.85 -19.54 22.44
N THR A 103 8.04 -18.54 21.58
CA THR A 103 7.34 -18.43 20.28
C THR A 103 8.27 -18.18 19.10
N ALA A 104 9.59 -18.35 19.26
CA ALA A 104 10.54 -18.00 18.22
C ALA A 104 10.35 -18.85 16.95
N HIS A 105 9.99 -20.12 17.12
CA HIS A 105 9.70 -21.06 16.02
C HIS A 105 8.44 -20.69 15.21
N LEU A 106 7.53 -19.90 15.78
CA LEU A 106 6.33 -19.42 15.09
C LEU A 106 6.58 -18.20 14.19
N THR A 107 7.77 -17.61 14.28
CA THR A 107 8.15 -16.44 13.51
C THR A 107 8.83 -16.89 12.24
N GLN A 108 8.23 -16.61 11.08
CA GLN A 108 8.90 -16.88 9.82
C GLN A 108 10.21 -16.10 9.73
N PRO A 109 11.32 -16.74 9.34
CA PRO A 109 12.56 -16.03 9.10
C PRO A 109 12.31 -15.00 7.99
N ARG A 110 12.57 -13.72 8.30
CA ARG A 110 12.48 -12.65 7.31
C ARG A 110 13.51 -12.94 6.22
N LYS A 111 13.06 -13.04 4.97
CA LYS A 111 13.97 -13.17 3.82
C LYS A 111 14.98 -12.01 3.89
N PRO A 112 16.31 -12.27 3.82
CA PRO A 112 17.30 -11.20 3.81
C PRO A 112 16.94 -10.22 2.71
N GLN A 113 16.70 -8.97 3.09
CA GLN A 113 16.49 -7.91 2.11
C GLN A 113 17.84 -7.55 1.52
N PRO A 114 17.94 -7.34 0.20
CA PRO A 114 19.17 -6.85 -0.38
C PRO A 114 19.53 -5.50 0.28
N PRO A 115 20.82 -5.24 0.59
CA PRO A 115 21.26 -3.96 1.11
C PRO A 115 20.81 -2.81 0.21
N VAL A 116 20.23 -1.76 0.81
CA VAL A 116 19.73 -0.58 0.08
C VAL A 116 20.84 0.07 -0.75
N GLU A 117 22.08 0.06 -0.25
CA GLU A 117 23.26 0.63 -0.94
C GLU A 117 23.56 -0.06 -2.29
N LEU A 118 23.11 -1.29 -2.49
CA LEU A 118 23.24 -2.01 -3.76
C LEU A 118 22.07 -1.73 -4.71
N MET A 119 20.99 -1.11 -4.23
CA MET A 119 19.82 -0.79 -5.05
C MET A 119 20.13 0.42 -5.92
N ARG A 120 20.15 0.20 -7.23
CA ARG A 120 20.32 1.25 -8.23
C ARG A 120 19.44 0.96 -9.45
N PRO A 121 18.98 2.00 -10.18
CA PRO A 121 18.32 1.81 -11.47
C PRO A 121 19.19 0.98 -12.42
N GLN A 122 18.57 0.08 -13.18
CA GLN A 122 19.25 -0.77 -14.15
C GLN A 122 18.53 -0.69 -15.48
N GLN A 123 19.29 -0.47 -16.56
CA GLN A 123 18.75 -0.35 -17.93
C GLN A 123 17.88 -1.54 -18.36
N VAL A 124 18.20 -2.75 -17.88
CA VAL A 124 17.41 -3.97 -18.17
C VAL A 124 15.95 -3.86 -17.75
N ASN A 125 15.64 -3.04 -16.73
CA ASN A 125 14.29 -2.82 -16.24
C ASN A 125 13.60 -1.61 -16.89
N LEU A 126 14.29 -0.87 -17.77
CA LEU A 126 13.82 0.40 -18.30
C LEU A 126 12.51 0.24 -19.08
N ALA A 127 12.40 -0.78 -19.93
CA ALA A 127 11.17 -1.03 -20.70
C ALA A 127 9.94 -1.25 -19.80
N ARG A 128 10.11 -1.89 -18.64
CA ARG A 128 9.03 -2.08 -17.65
C ARG A 128 8.73 -0.80 -16.87
N ALA A 129 9.73 0.03 -16.65
CA ALA A 129 9.62 1.25 -15.85
C ALA A 129 9.17 2.48 -16.66
N GLY A 130 9.30 2.46 -17.99
CA GLY A 130 9.14 3.65 -18.85
C GLY A 130 7.85 4.42 -18.60
N SER A 131 6.70 3.76 -18.66
CA SER A 131 5.41 4.44 -18.47
C SER A 131 5.21 4.96 -17.04
N LEU A 132 5.78 4.30 -16.04
CA LEU A 132 5.77 4.79 -14.66
C LEU A 132 6.65 6.03 -14.49
N MET A 133 7.81 6.06 -15.16
CA MET A 133 8.70 7.23 -15.16
C MET A 133 8.04 8.43 -15.85
N ALA A 134 7.41 8.21 -17.00
CA ALA A 134 6.67 9.24 -17.72
C ALA A 134 5.49 9.78 -16.89
N ALA A 135 4.69 8.88 -16.30
CA ALA A 135 3.58 9.26 -15.43
C ALA A 135 4.06 10.08 -14.23
N ALA A 136 5.11 9.62 -13.53
CA ALA A 136 5.68 10.33 -12.40
C ALA A 136 6.20 11.72 -12.80
N TRP A 137 6.83 11.84 -13.96
CA TRP A 137 7.30 13.13 -14.48
C TRP A 137 6.14 14.12 -14.67
N PHE A 138 5.07 13.73 -15.37
CA PHE A 138 3.92 14.60 -15.59
C PHE A 138 3.18 14.95 -14.29
N GLU A 139 3.00 13.99 -13.38
CA GLU A 139 2.41 14.25 -12.05
C GLU A 139 3.25 15.25 -11.24
N LEU A 140 4.58 15.12 -11.27
CA LEU A 140 5.48 16.08 -10.62
C LEU A 140 5.44 17.47 -11.26
N CYS A 141 5.12 17.57 -12.55
CA CYS A 141 4.83 18.83 -13.22
C CYS A 141 3.44 19.41 -12.89
N GLY A 142 2.61 18.68 -12.13
CA GLY A 142 1.25 19.11 -11.76
C GLY A 142 0.18 18.74 -12.78
N TYR A 143 0.47 17.85 -13.73
CA TYR A 143 -0.50 17.36 -14.70
C TYR A 143 -1.07 16.01 -14.25
N SER A 144 -2.39 15.86 -14.36
CA SER A 144 -3.06 14.61 -13.98
C SER A 144 -2.92 13.55 -15.05
N VAL A 145 -2.44 12.37 -14.67
CA VAL A 145 -2.19 11.25 -15.56
C VAL A 145 -3.27 10.17 -15.41
N SER A 146 -3.78 9.70 -16.55
CA SER A 146 -4.73 8.59 -16.63
C SER A 146 -4.18 7.46 -17.49
N TRP A 147 -4.45 6.22 -17.08
CA TRP A 147 -4.09 5.01 -17.82
C TRP A 147 -5.31 4.50 -18.59
N PRO A 148 -5.23 4.30 -19.91
CA PRO A 148 -6.34 3.76 -20.69
C PRO A 148 -6.65 2.32 -20.25
N LEU A 149 -7.94 1.99 -20.15
CA LEU A 149 -8.40 0.63 -19.80
C LEU A 149 -8.50 -0.29 -21.03
N GLU A 150 -8.70 0.30 -22.21
CA GLU A 150 -8.81 -0.43 -23.48
C GLU A 150 -7.47 -0.43 -24.24
N PRO A 151 -7.24 -1.39 -25.15
CA PRO A 151 -6.05 -1.39 -26.01
C PRO A 151 -5.98 -0.10 -26.83
N CYS A 152 -5.07 0.79 -26.44
CA CYS A 152 -4.87 2.10 -27.08
C CYS A 152 -3.52 2.15 -27.79
N ARG A 153 -3.40 3.09 -28.74
CA ARG A 153 -2.15 3.41 -29.44
C ARG A 153 -1.23 4.33 -28.62
N TYR A 154 -1.64 4.74 -27.43
CA TYR A 154 -0.86 5.53 -26.49
C TYR A 154 -0.84 4.82 -25.14
N ASP A 155 0.17 5.10 -24.32
CA ASP A 155 0.33 4.48 -23.00
C ASP A 155 -0.35 5.30 -21.91
N LEU A 156 -0.39 6.63 -22.05
CA LEU A 156 -0.93 7.56 -21.05
C LEU A 156 -1.81 8.61 -21.71
N LEU A 157 -2.80 9.09 -20.96
CA LEU A 157 -3.57 10.28 -21.26
C LEU A 157 -3.27 11.33 -20.17
N VAL A 158 -2.76 12.49 -20.56
CA VAL A 158 -2.29 13.52 -19.62
C VAL A 158 -3.11 14.78 -19.76
N TRP A 159 -3.72 15.24 -18.67
CA TRP A 159 -4.51 16.46 -18.64
C TRP A 159 -3.63 17.69 -18.42
N MET A 160 -3.51 18.53 -19.44
CA MET A 160 -2.76 19.78 -19.43
C MET A 160 -3.75 20.96 -19.50
N GLY A 161 -4.37 21.28 -18.36
CA GLY A 161 -5.45 22.26 -18.31
C GLY A 161 -6.78 21.66 -18.78
N THR A 162 -7.37 22.21 -19.85
CA THR A 162 -8.67 21.76 -20.38
C THR A 162 -8.54 20.68 -21.45
N THR A 163 -7.34 20.39 -21.92
CA THR A 163 -7.06 19.42 -22.98
C THR A 163 -6.32 18.22 -22.45
N ALA A 164 -6.62 17.05 -23.01
CA ALA A 164 -5.92 15.82 -22.74
C ALA A 164 -4.98 15.49 -23.90
N GLU A 165 -3.71 15.22 -23.61
CA GLU A 165 -2.72 14.77 -24.59
C GLU A 165 -2.50 13.26 -24.47
N ARG A 166 -2.46 12.59 -25.62
CA ARG A 166 -2.20 11.16 -25.78
C ARG A 166 -0.70 10.94 -25.93
N ILE A 167 -0.11 10.30 -24.92
CA ILE A 167 1.34 10.13 -24.82
C ILE A 167 1.70 8.68 -25.08
N GLN A 168 2.50 8.44 -26.12
CA GLN A 168 3.14 7.15 -26.35
C GLN A 168 4.53 7.16 -25.72
N VAL A 169 4.77 6.21 -24.82
CA VAL A 169 6.06 6.05 -24.15
C VAL A 169 6.93 5.11 -24.97
N LYS A 170 8.20 5.48 -25.15
CA LYS A 170 9.23 4.63 -25.76
C LYS A 170 10.48 4.64 -24.91
N THR A 171 11.14 3.48 -24.85
CA THR A 171 12.42 3.35 -24.15
C THR A 171 13.46 2.79 -25.09
N THR A 172 14.72 3.19 -24.93
CA THR A 172 15.83 2.59 -25.65
C THR A 172 17.02 2.29 -24.76
N THR A 173 17.69 1.18 -25.05
CA THR A 173 19.00 0.81 -24.53
C THR A 173 20.00 0.57 -25.66
N VAL A 174 19.65 0.96 -26.90
CA VAL A 174 20.50 0.78 -28.08
C VAL A 174 21.23 2.09 -28.39
N LYS A 175 22.54 2.09 -28.19
CA LYS A 175 23.44 3.21 -28.52
C LYS A 175 24.20 2.91 -29.81
N GLN A 176 24.13 3.82 -30.78
CA GLN A 176 24.93 3.78 -32.00
C GLN A 176 25.96 4.89 -31.96
N ARG A 177 27.25 4.53 -31.85
CA ARG A 177 28.36 5.47 -31.61
C ARG A 177 28.10 6.31 -30.35
N THR A 178 27.70 7.57 -30.53
CA THR A 178 27.47 8.54 -29.45
C THR A 178 25.99 8.84 -29.20
N SER A 179 25.09 8.42 -30.10
CA SER A 179 23.65 8.70 -29.98
C SER A 179 22.86 7.45 -29.63
N TRP A 180 21.85 7.62 -28.79
CA TRP A 180 20.81 6.63 -28.58
C TRP A 180 19.88 6.58 -29.80
N THR A 181 19.49 5.37 -30.22
CA THR A 181 18.53 5.16 -31.30
C THR A 181 17.26 4.58 -30.70
N VAL A 182 16.12 5.21 -30.95
CA VAL A 182 14.82 4.72 -30.47
C VAL A 182 13.93 4.34 -31.66
N TRP A 183 13.23 3.21 -31.52
CA TRP A 183 12.15 2.84 -32.44
C TRP A 183 10.85 3.51 -31.98
N ILE A 184 10.27 4.24 -32.89
CA ILE A 184 9.07 5.07 -32.73
C ILE A 184 7.90 4.46 -33.49
N SER A 185 8.04 3.25 -33.98
CA SER A 185 6.95 2.43 -34.51
C SER A 185 6.45 1.43 -33.46
N THR A 186 5.37 0.71 -33.77
CA THR A 186 5.01 -0.49 -33.01
C THR A 186 6.05 -1.59 -33.15
N ALA A 187 6.21 -2.39 -32.10
CA ALA A 187 6.95 -3.64 -32.13
C ALA A 187 5.99 -4.75 -32.58
N GLY A 188 6.15 -5.24 -33.81
CA GLY A 188 5.27 -6.26 -34.41
C GLY A 188 5.81 -6.77 -35.75
N LYS A 189 5.12 -7.76 -36.35
CA LYS A 189 5.48 -8.34 -37.66
C LYS A 189 5.49 -7.30 -38.78
N GLU A 190 4.60 -6.31 -38.69
CA GLU A 190 4.63 -5.09 -39.50
C GLU A 190 4.84 -3.89 -38.58
N ARG A 191 5.86 -3.08 -38.89
CA ARG A 191 6.12 -1.82 -38.18
C ARG A 191 5.18 -0.77 -38.73
N LYS A 192 4.21 -0.35 -37.92
CA LYS A 192 3.31 0.78 -38.25
C LYS A 192 3.83 2.04 -37.56
N THR A 193 3.95 3.12 -38.30
CA THR A 193 4.18 4.46 -37.77
C THR A 193 2.95 4.94 -37.01
N TYR A 194 3.11 5.94 -36.15
CA TYR A 194 1.98 6.59 -35.49
C TYR A 194 1.54 7.79 -36.30
N ASP A 195 0.23 8.02 -36.31
CA ASP A 195 -0.40 9.17 -36.92
C ASP A 195 -0.69 10.25 -35.85
N PRO A 196 -0.67 11.55 -36.19
CA PRO A 196 -1.11 12.61 -35.27
C PRO A 196 -2.53 12.43 -34.72
N ASP A 197 -3.40 11.72 -35.43
CA ASP A 197 -4.73 11.36 -34.94
C ASP A 197 -4.71 10.19 -33.95
N GLU A 198 -3.59 9.48 -33.78
CA GLU A 198 -3.45 8.37 -32.82
C GLU A 198 -2.79 8.82 -31.50
N ILE A 199 -1.79 9.69 -31.58
CA ILE A 199 -0.99 10.18 -30.45
C ILE A 199 -0.59 11.63 -30.67
N ASP A 200 -0.34 12.38 -29.59
CA ASP A 200 0.10 13.77 -29.68
C ASP A 200 1.62 13.90 -29.45
N GLN A 201 2.15 13.13 -28.50
CA GLN A 201 3.55 13.19 -28.09
C GLN A 201 4.18 11.80 -27.90
N PHE A 202 5.47 11.72 -28.16
CA PHE A 202 6.33 10.67 -27.65
C PHE A 202 7.03 11.10 -26.37
N PHE A 203 6.90 10.31 -25.30
CA PHE A 203 7.77 10.41 -24.13
C PHE A 203 8.86 9.35 -24.25
N VAL A 204 10.09 9.77 -24.53
CA VAL A 204 11.21 8.86 -24.77
C VAL A 204 12.16 8.84 -23.57
N ILE A 205 12.55 7.65 -23.11
CA ILE A 205 13.61 7.48 -22.11
C ILE A 205 14.78 6.71 -22.72
N ASP A 206 15.98 7.29 -22.64
CA ASP A 206 17.21 6.65 -23.13
C ASP A 206 17.95 5.83 -22.07
N GLY A 207 19.02 5.15 -22.46
CA GLY A 207 19.77 4.26 -21.58
C GLY A 207 20.53 5.00 -20.47
N ASP A 208 20.75 6.30 -20.60
CA ASP A 208 21.33 7.14 -19.56
C ASP A 208 20.24 7.71 -18.62
N PHE A 209 18.98 7.29 -18.81
CA PHE A 209 17.77 7.76 -18.13
C PHE A 209 17.41 9.22 -18.42
N ASP A 210 17.88 9.77 -19.55
CA ASP A 210 17.36 11.04 -20.04
C ASP A 210 15.97 10.88 -20.60
N CYS A 211 15.12 11.84 -20.31
CA CYS A 211 13.75 11.90 -20.80
C CYS A 211 13.64 12.97 -21.90
N TYR A 212 12.81 12.70 -22.90
CA TYR A 212 12.52 13.61 -24.02
C TYR A 212 11.01 13.64 -24.23
N LEU A 213 10.47 14.81 -24.56
CA LEU A 213 9.07 14.98 -24.95
C LEU A 213 9.03 15.51 -26.38
N ILE A 214 8.76 14.63 -27.33
CA ILE A 214 8.87 14.90 -28.77
C ILE A 214 7.49 14.86 -29.41
N PRO A 215 7.00 15.95 -30.01
CA PRO A 215 5.74 15.95 -30.74
C PRO A 215 5.78 14.94 -31.89
N VAL A 216 4.68 14.22 -32.11
CA VAL A 216 4.56 13.26 -33.21
C VAL A 216 4.87 13.89 -34.58
N SER A 217 4.50 15.16 -34.76
CA SER A 217 4.72 15.94 -35.97
C SER A 217 6.21 16.22 -36.24
N ALA A 218 7.04 16.33 -35.20
CA ALA A 218 8.48 16.59 -35.32
C ALA A 218 9.24 15.39 -35.91
N VAL A 219 8.63 14.20 -35.87
CA VAL A 219 9.25 12.93 -36.23
C VAL A 219 8.98 12.53 -37.68
N GLY A 220 7.97 13.14 -38.32
CA GLY A 220 7.74 13.03 -39.77
C GLY A 220 7.53 11.61 -40.31
N GLY A 221 6.89 10.72 -39.53
CA GLY A 221 6.59 9.35 -39.97
C GLY A 221 7.81 8.42 -40.04
N LEU A 222 8.95 8.79 -39.45
CA LEU A 222 10.09 7.89 -39.32
C LEU A 222 9.75 6.65 -38.47
N THR A 223 10.49 5.56 -38.65
CA THR A 223 10.32 4.33 -37.84
C THR A 223 11.36 4.21 -36.71
N ALA A 224 12.47 4.94 -36.85
CA ALA A 224 13.50 5.08 -35.83
C ALA A 224 14.14 6.47 -35.94
N ILE A 225 14.56 7.02 -34.80
CA ILE A 225 15.26 8.31 -34.71
C ILE A 225 16.51 8.21 -33.84
N GLN A 226 17.49 9.04 -34.14
CA GLN A 226 18.67 9.26 -33.31
C GLN A 226 18.42 10.46 -32.39
N LEU A 227 18.50 10.25 -31.07
CA LEU A 227 18.17 11.27 -30.08
C LEU A 227 19.13 12.47 -30.10
N SER A 228 20.33 12.35 -30.66
CA SER A 228 21.22 13.49 -30.87
C SER A 228 20.62 14.57 -31.79
N ALA A 229 19.69 14.21 -32.68
CA ALA A 229 18.99 15.16 -33.56
C ALA A 229 17.79 15.83 -32.88
N TYR A 230 17.41 15.40 -31.67
CA TYR A 230 16.21 15.85 -30.94
C TYR A 230 16.58 16.40 -29.55
N GLN A 231 17.79 16.95 -29.39
CA GLN A 231 18.27 17.45 -28.10
C GLN A 231 17.44 18.64 -27.57
N ASP A 232 16.84 19.43 -28.45
CA ASP A 232 15.97 20.55 -28.08
C ASP A 232 14.68 20.09 -27.37
N TYR A 233 14.33 18.79 -27.50
CA TYR A 233 13.17 18.17 -26.85
C TYR A 233 13.53 17.45 -25.54
N ARG A 234 14.79 17.52 -25.10
CA ARG A 234 15.24 16.87 -23.87
C ARG A 234 14.67 17.59 -22.66
N LEU A 235 14.09 16.82 -21.75
CA LEU A 235 13.53 17.31 -20.50
C LEU A 235 14.64 17.56 -19.47
N PRO A 236 14.52 18.60 -18.62
CA PRO A 236 15.50 18.88 -17.57
C PRO A 236 15.65 17.68 -16.63
N ARG A 237 16.89 17.30 -16.27
CA ARG A 237 17.11 16.26 -15.24
C ARG A 237 16.83 16.78 -13.82
N ASP A 238 17.06 18.07 -13.62
CA ASP A 238 16.91 18.71 -12.33
C ASP A 238 15.48 19.21 -12.21
N GLY A 239 14.69 18.58 -11.33
CA GLY A 239 13.46 19.20 -10.84
C GLY A 239 13.81 20.62 -10.39
N CYS A 240 13.26 21.62 -11.06
CA CYS A 240 13.56 23.04 -10.90
C CYS A 240 14.04 23.40 -9.49
N ARG A 241 15.26 23.95 -9.37
CA ARG A 241 15.54 24.92 -8.30
C ARG A 241 14.49 26.02 -8.45
N TRP A 242 13.50 26.02 -7.56
CA TRP A 242 12.49 27.07 -7.49
C TRP A 242 13.22 28.42 -7.40
N PRO A 243 12.98 29.40 -8.28
CA PRO A 243 13.46 30.75 -8.03
C PRO A 243 12.76 31.21 -6.75
N SER A 244 13.52 31.35 -5.66
CA SER A 244 13.02 31.97 -4.44
C SER A 244 12.45 33.32 -4.84
N SER A 245 11.13 33.44 -4.79
CA SER A 245 10.40 34.67 -5.03
C SER A 245 11.03 35.72 -4.13
N SER A 246 11.81 36.63 -4.71
CA SER A 246 12.21 37.85 -4.03
C SER A 246 10.91 38.57 -3.72
N ALA A 247 10.53 38.55 -2.44
CA ALA A 247 9.46 39.35 -1.92
C ALA A 247 9.75 40.81 -2.32
N GLY A 248 9.00 41.30 -3.31
CA GLY A 248 9.00 42.69 -3.69
C GLY A 248 8.66 43.50 -2.45
N SER A 249 9.62 44.31 -2.01
CA SER A 249 9.43 45.36 -1.03
C SER A 249 8.23 46.21 -1.45
N VAL A 250 7.12 46.07 -0.72
CA VAL A 250 5.99 47.00 -0.82
C VAL A 250 6.41 48.27 -0.11
N ASN A 251 6.88 49.24 -0.89
CA ASN A 251 7.00 50.62 -0.45
C ASN A 251 5.60 51.13 -0.09
N SER A 252 5.39 51.42 1.19
CA SER A 252 4.22 52.13 1.68
C SER A 252 4.37 53.63 1.38
N PRO A 253 3.34 54.33 0.88
CA PRO A 253 3.40 55.78 0.80
C PRO A 253 3.08 56.40 2.17
N SER A 254 3.97 57.30 2.59
CA SER A 254 3.84 58.15 3.77
C SER A 254 2.59 59.03 3.69
N ARG A 255 1.93 59.20 4.84
CA ARG A 255 1.07 60.37 5.11
C ARG A 255 1.93 61.58 5.44
#